data_AF-A0A1V4IKD5-F1
#
_entry.id   AF-A0A1V4IKD5-F1
#
_cell.length_a   1.000
_cell.length_b   1.000
_cell.length_c   1.000
_cell.angle_alpha   90.00
_cell.angle_beta   90.00
_cell.angle_gamma   90.00
#
_symmetry.space_group_name_H-M   'P 1'
#
loop_
_entity.id
_entity.type
_entity.pdbx_description
1 polymer ?
#
loop_
_entity_poly.entity_id
_entity_poly.type
_entity_poly.pdbx_seq_one_letter_code
_entity_poly.pdbx_strand_id
1 'polypeptide(L)'
;MMKTATTIKRDEYICHTETINTMLITLGLGYNVVVGYVFNIKDTEKYKNYLSEFNINPVFRVLVPNRDICITRDKERSCWTAGVEFVDKWYLEQELYIDININICIDNSLETVEETVKRHFVDFLY
;
A
#
# COMPACT_ATOMS: atom_id res chain seq x y z
N MET A 1 26.90 29.98 7.42
CA MET A 1 26.74 29.04 6.29
C MET A 1 25.41 28.33 6.49
N MET A 2 24.34 28.81 5.86
CA MET A 2 23.02 28.16 5.90
C MET A 2 23.08 26.92 5.01
N LYS A 3 22.83 25.74 5.59
CA LYS A 3 22.51 24.54 4.79
C LYS A 3 21.14 24.79 4.17
N THR A 4 21.10 25.11 2.89
CA THR A 4 19.88 25.01 2.08
C THR A 4 19.46 23.55 2.12
N ALA A 5 18.39 23.27 2.88
CA ALA A 5 17.72 21.99 2.78
C ALA A 5 17.14 21.89 1.36
N THR A 6 17.80 21.11 0.52
CA THR A 6 17.27 20.76 -0.79
C THR A 6 16.02 19.94 -0.54
N THR A 7 14.84 20.53 -0.75
CA THR A 7 13.59 19.78 -0.74
C THR A 7 13.61 18.87 -1.96
N ILE A 8 14.11 17.65 -1.78
CA ILE A 8 14.09 16.63 -2.83
C ILE A 8 12.62 16.44 -3.21
N LYS A 9 12.31 16.68 -4.49
CA LYS A 9 10.94 16.50 -5.00
C LYS A 9 10.58 15.04 -4.82
N ARG A 10 9.43 14.79 -4.17
CA ARG A 10 8.86 13.47 -3.89
C ARG A 10 8.70 12.59 -5.14
N ASP A 11 8.77 13.19 -6.33
CA ASP A 11 8.55 12.54 -7.62
C ASP A 11 9.75 11.74 -8.16
N GLU A 12 10.98 12.04 -7.72
CA GLU A 12 12.22 11.44 -8.27
C GLU A 12 12.63 10.12 -7.60
N TYR A 13 12.07 9.81 -6.43
CA TYR A 13 12.32 8.56 -5.72
C TYR A 13 11.09 7.66 -5.76
N ILE A 14 11.33 6.35 -5.77
CA ILE A 14 10.33 5.44 -5.26
C ILE A 14 10.27 5.71 -3.77
N CYS A 15 9.11 6.15 -3.27
CA CYS A 15 8.93 6.26 -1.83
C CYS A 15 9.30 4.89 -1.22
N HIS A 16 10.12 4.88 -0.18
CA HIS A 16 10.51 3.68 0.59
C HIS A 16 11.66 2.82 0.04
N THR A 17 12.76 3.44 -0.41
CA THR A 17 14.00 2.74 -0.79
C THR A 17 14.47 1.73 0.28
N GLU A 18 14.45 2.08 1.56
CA GLU A 18 14.87 1.16 2.62
C GLU A 18 13.97 -0.08 2.70
N THR A 19 12.66 0.09 2.51
CA THR A 19 11.72 -1.03 2.48
C THR A 19 11.98 -1.92 1.28
N ILE A 20 12.19 -1.33 0.11
CA ILE A 20 12.49 -2.11 -1.10
C ILE A 20 13.78 -2.90 -0.91
N ASN A 21 14.84 -2.28 -0.39
CA ASN A 21 16.08 -2.97 -0.10
C ASN A 21 15.89 -4.13 0.90
N THR A 22 15.10 -3.89 1.95
CA THR A 22 14.78 -4.93 2.95
C THR A 22 14.00 -6.08 2.32
N MET A 23 13.01 -5.77 1.47
CA MET A 23 12.23 -6.76 0.73
C MET A 23 13.14 -7.58 -0.21
N LEU A 24 14.02 -6.93 -0.98
CA LEU A 24 14.94 -7.60 -1.90
C LEU A 24 15.87 -8.57 -1.17
N ILE A 25 16.45 -8.15 -0.04
CA ILE A 25 17.29 -9.02 0.79
C ILE A 25 16.47 -10.21 1.32
N THR A 26 15.26 -9.96 1.81
CA THR A 26 14.40 -11.00 2.40
C THR A 26 13.95 -12.03 1.35
N LEU A 27 13.61 -11.58 0.15
CA LEU A 27 13.35 -12.44 -1.01
C LEU A 27 14.60 -13.25 -1.40
N GLY A 28 15.78 -12.61 -1.40
CA GLY A 28 17.06 -13.28 -1.68
C GLY A 28 17.44 -14.35 -0.65
N LEU A 29 16.89 -14.27 0.57
CA LEU A 29 17.02 -15.30 1.61
C LEU A 29 16.00 -16.44 1.48
N GLY A 30 15.10 -16.38 0.49
CA GLY A 30 14.11 -17.43 0.20
C GLY A 30 12.78 -17.30 0.94
N TYR A 31 12.50 -16.14 1.56
CA TYR A 31 11.22 -15.90 2.23
C TYR A 31 10.22 -15.21 1.30
N ASN A 32 8.92 -15.47 1.51
CA ASN A 32 7.84 -14.67 0.95
C ASN A 32 7.74 -13.33 1.71
N VAL A 33 7.47 -12.24 0.99
CA VAL A 33 7.37 -10.90 1.59
C VAL A 33 6.00 -10.27 1.29
N VAL A 34 5.34 -9.78 2.34
CA VAL A 34 4.14 -8.94 2.24
C VAL A 34 4.52 -7.53 2.68
N VAL A 35 4.14 -6.55 1.86
CA VAL A 35 4.45 -5.14 2.09
C VAL A 35 3.15 -4.36 2.19
N GLY A 36 2.93 -3.69 3.32
CA GLY A 36 1.74 -2.87 3.56
C GLY A 36 2.06 -1.38 3.51
N TYR A 37 1.46 -0.66 2.56
CA TYR A 37 1.53 0.80 2.48
C TYR A 37 0.26 1.43 1.93
N VAL A 38 0.14 2.72 2.19
CA VAL A 38 -0.77 3.60 1.47
C VAL A 38 -0.08 4.02 0.16
N PHE A 39 -0.54 3.48 -0.95
CA PHE A 39 -0.04 3.79 -2.30
C PHE A 39 -1.07 4.54 -3.12
N ASN A 40 -0.59 5.32 -4.08
CA ASN A 40 -1.38 5.73 -5.24
C ASN A 40 -1.02 4.90 -6.49
N ILE A 41 -1.83 4.99 -7.55
CA ILE A 41 -1.59 4.21 -8.79
C ILE A 41 -0.22 4.49 -9.44
N LYS A 42 0.27 5.73 -9.36
CA LYS A 42 1.58 6.07 -9.92
C LYS A 42 2.68 5.38 -9.14
N ASP A 43 2.51 5.22 -7.83
CA ASP A 43 3.44 4.47 -7.00
C ASP A 43 3.42 2.99 -7.35
N THR A 44 2.25 2.40 -7.61
CA THR A 44 2.13 0.99 -8.05
C THR A 44 2.92 0.72 -9.34
N GLU A 45 2.78 1.58 -10.35
CA GLU A 45 3.50 1.44 -11.61
C GLU A 45 5.01 1.64 -11.43
N LYS A 46 5.43 2.62 -10.63
CA LYS A 46 6.85 2.82 -10.28
C LYS A 46 7.44 1.58 -9.60
N TYR A 47 6.72 1.01 -8.62
CA TYR A 47 7.13 -0.21 -7.92
C TYR A 47 7.26 -1.38 -8.89
N LYS A 48 6.27 -1.60 -9.74
CA LYS A 48 6.27 -2.70 -10.71
C LYS A 48 7.46 -2.59 -11.66
N ASN A 49 7.71 -1.40 -12.21
CA ASN A 49 8.81 -1.16 -13.14
C ASN A 49 10.16 -1.42 -12.47
N TYR A 50 10.36 -0.92 -11.26
CA TYR A 50 11.62 -1.13 -10.54
C TYR A 50 11.87 -2.60 -10.20
N LEU A 51 10.85 -3.32 -9.72
CA LEU A 51 11.01 -4.73 -9.36
C LEU A 51 11.24 -5.64 -10.56
N SER A 52 10.79 -5.21 -11.74
CA SER A 52 11.06 -5.93 -12.99
C SER A 52 12.55 -6.01 -13.33
N GLU A 53 13.37 -5.03 -12.89
CA GLU A 53 14.83 -5.04 -13.07
C GLU A 53 15.50 -6.22 -12.33
N PHE A 54 14.83 -6.76 -11.31
CA PHE A 54 15.27 -7.88 -10.50
C PHE A 54 14.54 -9.19 -10.87
N ASN A 55 13.77 -9.21 -11.96
CA ASN A 55 12.86 -10.31 -12.33
C ASN A 55 11.84 -10.67 -11.25
N ILE A 56 11.42 -9.69 -10.44
CA ILE A 56 10.40 -9.87 -9.41
C ILE A 56 9.05 -9.38 -9.98
N ASN A 57 8.05 -10.26 -9.96
CA ASN A 57 6.68 -9.91 -10.36
C ASN A 57 5.77 -9.83 -9.13
N PRO A 58 5.56 -8.62 -8.55
CA PRO A 58 4.74 -8.46 -7.36
C PRO A 58 3.26 -8.70 -7.63
N VAL A 59 2.56 -9.27 -6.65
CA VAL A 59 1.10 -9.34 -6.64
C VAL A 59 0.56 -8.15 -5.86
N PHE A 60 -0.15 -7.26 -6.54
CA PHE A 60 -0.79 -6.11 -5.90
C PHE A 60 -2.22 -6.44 -5.46
N ARG A 61 -2.55 -5.97 -4.25
CA ARG A 61 -3.89 -5.98 -3.66
C ARG A 61 -4.16 -4.63 -3.02
N VAL A 62 -5.11 -3.89 -3.57
CA VAL A 62 -5.55 -2.58 -3.07
C VAL A 62 -6.88 -2.79 -2.36
N LEU A 63 -6.89 -2.60 -1.04
CA LEU A 63 -8.11 -2.76 -0.24
C LEU A 63 -8.89 -1.46 -0.19
N VAL A 64 -10.19 -1.54 -0.50
CA VAL A 64 -11.14 -0.43 -0.40
C VAL A 64 -12.19 -0.79 0.67
N PRO A 65 -11.84 -0.64 1.96
CA PRO A 65 -12.76 -0.92 3.07
C PRO A 65 -13.85 0.14 3.16
N ASN A 66 -14.76 0.05 4.13
CA ASN A 66 -15.72 1.11 4.38
C ASN A 66 -15.04 2.35 5.01
N ARG A 67 -15.39 3.56 4.55
CA ARG A 67 -14.83 4.82 5.06
C ARG A 67 -15.01 5.01 6.56
N ASP A 68 -16.21 4.80 7.08
CA ASP A 68 -16.52 5.06 8.48
C ASP A 68 -15.80 4.06 9.40
N ILE A 69 -15.62 2.82 8.92
CA ILE A 69 -14.77 1.83 9.58
C ILE A 69 -13.31 2.32 9.62
N CYS A 70 -12.79 2.90 8.53
CA CYS A 70 -11.44 3.46 8.52
C CYS A 70 -11.25 4.60 9.53
N ILE A 71 -12.20 5.53 9.60
CA ILE A 71 -12.18 6.63 10.56
C ILE A 71 -12.23 6.11 11.99
N THR A 72 -13.09 5.11 12.25
CA THR A 72 -13.22 4.49 13.56
C THR A 72 -11.91 3.82 13.96
N ARG A 73 -11.35 2.98 13.10
CA ARG A 73 -10.05 2.32 13.31
C ARG A 73 -8.92 3.31 13.50
N ASP A 74 -8.91 4.42 12.76
CA ASP A 74 -7.88 5.46 12.92
C ASP A 74 -7.92 6.06 14.33
N LYS A 75 -9.11 6.36 14.85
CA LYS A 75 -9.31 6.91 16.20
C LYS A 75 -8.99 5.92 17.32
N GLU A 76 -9.22 4.63 17.08
CA GLU A 76 -9.00 3.56 18.07
C GLU A 76 -7.53 3.12 18.17
N ARG A 77 -6.66 3.55 17.24
CA ARG A 77 -5.22 3.25 17.30
C ARG A 77 -4.60 3.80 18.58
N SER A 78 -3.83 2.94 19.25
CA SER A 78 -3.12 3.29 20.48
C SER A 78 -1.86 4.14 20.26
N CYS A 79 -1.32 4.15 19.04
CA CYS A 79 0.01 4.70 18.75
C CYS A 79 0.00 6.04 18.01
N TRP A 80 -0.90 6.21 17.03
CA TRP A 80 -1.04 7.46 16.27
C TRP A 80 -2.37 7.48 15.50
N THR A 81 -2.84 8.68 15.18
CA THR A 81 -4.02 8.93 14.34
C THR A 81 -3.60 9.71 13.09
N ALA A 82 -4.09 9.33 11.92
CA ALA A 82 -3.89 10.08 10.68
C ALA A 82 -4.76 11.36 10.64
N GLY A 83 -5.93 11.30 11.28
CA GLY A 83 -6.93 12.37 11.25
C GLY A 83 -7.93 12.20 10.11
N VAL A 84 -9.17 12.63 10.38
CA VAL A 84 -10.32 12.42 9.47
C VAL A 84 -10.07 13.00 8.08
N GLU A 85 -9.50 14.21 8.00
CA GLU A 85 -9.20 14.88 6.72
C GLU A 85 -8.24 14.06 5.84
N PHE A 86 -7.25 13.41 6.45
CA PHE A 86 -6.33 12.55 5.72
C PHE A 86 -7.02 11.27 5.25
N VAL A 87 -7.81 10.64 6.13
CA VAL A 87 -8.58 9.44 5.79
C VAL A 87 -9.53 9.73 4.63
N ASP A 88 -10.20 10.88 4.63
CA ASP A 88 -11.13 11.29 3.57
C ASP A 88 -10.43 11.45 2.22
N LYS A 89 -9.31 12.17 2.21
CA LYS A 89 -8.52 12.35 1.00
C LYS A 89 -8.03 10.99 0.46
N TRP A 90 -7.46 10.17 1.33
CA TRP A 90 -6.98 8.84 0.96
C TRP A 90 -8.13 7.98 0.41
N TYR A 91 -9.29 8.00 1.06
CA TYR A 91 -10.45 7.20 0.66
C TYR A 91 -10.95 7.55 -0.74
N LEU A 92 -11.07 8.85 -1.05
CA LEU A 92 -11.43 9.30 -2.40
C LEU A 92 -10.44 8.85 -3.46
N GLU A 93 -9.13 8.87 -3.14
CA GLU A 93 -8.10 8.34 -4.04
C GLU A 93 -8.26 6.82 -4.24
N GLN A 94 -8.68 6.07 -3.20
CA GLN A 94 -8.89 4.63 -3.29
C GLN A 94 -10.16 4.23 -4.06
N GLU A 95 -11.28 4.93 -3.86
CA GLU A 95 -12.53 4.64 -4.60
C GLU A 95 -12.33 4.78 -6.11
N LEU A 96 -11.55 5.77 -6.55
CA LEU A 96 -11.18 5.92 -7.95
C LEU A 96 -10.43 4.70 -8.52
N TYR A 97 -9.78 3.88 -7.68
CA TYR A 97 -9.04 2.70 -8.17
C TYR A 97 -9.92 1.53 -8.57
N ILE A 98 -11.11 1.39 -7.96
CA ILE A 98 -12.05 0.30 -8.28
C ILE A 98 -12.33 0.28 -9.79
N ASP A 99 -12.52 1.46 -10.38
CA ASP A 99 -12.86 1.63 -11.79
C ASP A 99 -11.65 1.55 -12.74
N ILE A 100 -10.43 1.73 -12.22
CA ILE A 100 -9.21 1.82 -13.02
C ILE A 100 -8.57 0.44 -13.21
N ASN A 101 -8.55 -0.41 -12.18
CA ASN A 101 -7.92 -1.72 -12.27
C ASN A 101 -8.60 -2.76 -11.36
N ILE A 102 -9.70 -3.31 -11.87
CA ILE A 102 -10.54 -4.32 -11.20
C ILE A 102 -9.77 -5.58 -10.77
N ASN A 103 -8.63 -5.88 -11.40
CA ASN A 103 -7.87 -7.10 -11.12
C ASN A 103 -7.01 -7.01 -9.86
N ILE A 104 -6.70 -5.80 -9.38
CA ILE A 104 -5.88 -5.60 -8.18
C ILE A 104 -6.68 -4.96 -7.04
N CYS A 105 -7.81 -4.30 -7.34
CA CYS A 105 -8.65 -3.65 -6.35
C CYS A 105 -9.64 -4.65 -5.75
N ILE A 106 -9.75 -4.62 -4.43
CA ILE A 106 -10.69 -5.41 -3.65
C ILE A 106 -11.57 -4.44 -2.89
N ASP A 107 -12.84 -4.38 -3.29
CA ASP A 107 -13.88 -3.80 -2.43
C ASP A 107 -14.18 -4.78 -1.31
N ASN A 108 -13.68 -4.45 -0.11
CA ASN A 108 -13.95 -5.19 1.11
C ASN A 108 -14.78 -4.37 2.10
N SER A 109 -15.56 -3.41 1.60
CA SER A 109 -16.37 -2.51 2.41
C SER A 109 -17.45 -3.21 3.24
N LEU A 110 -17.87 -4.39 2.80
CA LEU A 110 -18.88 -5.23 3.46
C LEU A 110 -18.28 -6.46 4.16
N GLU A 111 -16.95 -6.54 4.26
CA GLU A 111 -16.25 -7.72 4.80
C GLU A 111 -15.62 -7.42 6.16
N THR A 112 -15.66 -8.39 7.06
CA THR A 112 -14.80 -8.44 8.24
C THR A 112 -13.34 -8.67 7.83
N VAL A 113 -12.41 -8.52 8.78
CA VAL A 113 -10.98 -8.79 8.52
C VAL A 113 -10.79 -10.26 8.17
N GLU A 114 -11.43 -11.15 8.92
CA GLU A 114 -11.37 -12.60 8.74
C GLU A 114 -11.92 -13.02 7.37
N GLU A 115 -13.04 -12.43 6.96
CA GLU A 115 -13.62 -12.66 5.62
C GLU A 115 -12.70 -12.15 4.51
N THR A 116 -12.14 -10.95 4.68
CA THR A 116 -11.19 -10.36 3.71
C THR A 116 -10.01 -11.29 3.49
N VAL A 117 -9.39 -11.80 4.57
CA VAL A 117 -8.25 -12.71 4.49
C VAL A 117 -8.65 -14.01 3.79
N LYS A 118 -9.76 -14.62 4.21
CA LYS A 118 -10.21 -15.91 3.66
C LYS A 118 -10.55 -15.84 2.18
N ARG A 119 -11.12 -14.73 1.71
CA ARG A 119 -11.56 -14.57 0.31
C ARG A 119 -10.43 -14.20 -0.62
N HIS A 120 -9.52 -13.32 -0.17
CA HIS A 120 -8.62 -12.63 -1.10
C HIS A 120 -7.14 -12.96 -0.92
N PHE A 121 -6.78 -13.60 0.20
CA PHE A 121 -5.37 -13.83 0.56
C PHE A 121 -5.04 -15.31 0.85
N VAL A 122 -6.02 -16.21 0.85
CA VAL A 122 -5.80 -17.61 1.21
C VAL A 122 -4.73 -18.30 0.34
N ASP A 123 -4.66 -17.94 -0.94
CA ASP A 123 -3.69 -18.48 -1.89
C ASP A 123 -2.23 -18.08 -1.58
N PHE A 124 -2.02 -17.11 -0.68
CA PHE A 124 -0.68 -16.66 -0.27
C PHE A 124 -0.24 -17.20 1.10
N LEU A 125 -1.09 -17.97 1.77
CA LEU A 125 -0.84 -18.46 3.13
C LEU A 125 -0.26 -19.89 3.18
N TYR A 126 -0.08 -20.53 2.02
CA TYR A 126 0.43 -21.89 1.85
C TYR A 126 1.62 -21.92 0.89
#